data_AF-A0A658R3W2-F1
#
_entry.id   AF-A0A658R3W2-F1
#
_cell.length_a   1.000
_cell.length_b   1.000
_cell.length_c   1.000
_cell.angle_alpha   90.00
_cell.angle_beta   90.00
_cell.angle_gamma   90.00
#
_symmetry.space_group_name_H-M   'P 1'
#
loop_
_entity.id
_entity.type
_entity.pdbx_description
1 polymer ?
#
loop_
_entity_poly.entity_id
_entity_poly.type
_entity_poly.pdbx_seq_one_letter_code
_entity_poly.pdbx_strand_id
1 'polypeptide(L)'
;MSHGEKLKVVDESALIQRHACSACGTHLYGRIENKDHAFYGLDFIHSELSKESGWDGPGFAAFVSSVIESGTAPSAMADIRQTLRDKGLEPYDCLSPALMDILAAHSAKAKGTYREA
;
A
#
# COMPACT_ATOMS: atom_id res chain seq x y z
N MET A 1 -0.99 19.90 -14.86
CA MET A 1 -0.72 18.53 -15.34
C MET A 1 -0.96 18.52 -16.85
N SER A 2 0.07 18.32 -17.66
CA SER A 2 -0.03 18.56 -19.12
C SER A 2 -0.48 17.35 -19.96
N HIS A 3 -0.82 16.21 -19.36
CA HIS A 3 -1.16 14.98 -20.09
C HIS A 3 -2.17 14.07 -19.33
N GLY A 4 -3.25 14.65 -18.80
CA GLY A 4 -4.25 13.89 -18.03
C GLY A 4 -4.92 12.77 -18.82
N GLU A 5 -5.00 12.90 -20.14
CA GLU A 5 -5.57 11.91 -21.07
C GLU A 5 -4.80 10.58 -21.12
N LYS A 6 -3.55 10.56 -20.66
CA LYS A 6 -2.72 9.35 -20.61
C LYS A 6 -2.94 8.53 -19.34
N LEU A 7 -3.74 9.03 -18.40
CA LEU A 7 -3.98 8.36 -17.14
C LEU A 7 -5.20 7.45 -17.24
N LYS A 8 -5.04 6.17 -16.90
CA LYS A 8 -6.12 5.18 -16.91
C LYS A 8 -6.13 4.34 -15.63
N VAL A 9 -7.32 3.94 -15.21
CA VAL A 9 -7.48 2.96 -14.12
C VAL A 9 -7.09 1.58 -14.64
N VAL A 10 -6.22 0.87 -13.90
CA VAL A 10 -5.74 -0.46 -14.27
C VAL A 10 -6.84 -1.52 -14.12
N ASP A 11 -7.61 -1.44 -13.05
CA ASP A 11 -8.72 -2.34 -12.74
C ASP A 11 -9.77 -1.55 -11.93
N GLU A 12 -10.94 -1.31 -12.52
CA GLU A 12 -12.02 -0.55 -11.89
C GLU A 12 -12.70 -1.32 -10.74
N SER A 13 -12.55 -2.65 -10.72
CA SER A 13 -13.10 -3.50 -9.66
C SER A 13 -12.20 -3.59 -8.42
N ALA A 14 -10.94 -3.15 -8.53
CA ALA A 14 -10.02 -3.13 -7.42
C ALA A 14 -10.44 -2.08 -6.38
N LEU A 15 -10.32 -2.45 -5.09
CA LEU A 15 -10.61 -1.54 -3.97
C LEU A 15 -9.76 -0.26 -4.01
N ILE A 16 -8.48 -0.40 -4.36
CA ILE A 16 -7.59 0.71 -4.69
C ILE A 16 -7.48 0.78 -6.21
N GLN A 17 -8.16 1.75 -6.80
CA GLN A 17 -8.08 2.03 -8.22
C GLN A 17 -6.74 2.69 -8.53
N ARG A 18 -5.87 1.92 -9.20
CA ARG A 18 -4.52 2.34 -9.55
C ARG A 18 -4.57 3.11 -10.87
N HIS A 19 -4.17 4.37 -10.85
CA HIS A 19 -4.11 5.24 -12.02
C HIS A 19 -2.71 5.18 -12.63
N ALA A 20 -2.62 4.55 -13.81
CA ALA A 20 -1.37 4.31 -14.52
C ALA A 20 -1.28 5.08 -15.83
N CYS A 21 -0.05 5.44 -16.21
CA CYS A 21 0.23 5.99 -17.52
C CYS A 21 0.05 4.92 -18.60
N SER A 22 -0.82 5.16 -19.58
CA SER A 22 -1.10 4.22 -20.66
C SER A 22 0.08 4.00 -21.62
N ALA A 23 1.10 4.86 -21.59
CA ALA A 23 2.26 4.77 -22.46
C ALA A 23 3.42 3.96 -21.85
N CYS A 24 3.66 4.08 -20.54
CA CYS A 24 4.81 3.45 -19.86
C CYS A 24 4.43 2.50 -18.72
N GLY A 25 3.14 2.42 -18.35
CA GLY A 25 2.65 1.54 -17.29
C GLY A 25 2.91 2.03 -15.85
N THR A 26 3.66 3.12 -15.67
CA THR A 26 3.95 3.67 -14.33
C THR A 26 2.67 4.09 -13.62
N HIS A 27 2.46 3.58 -12.40
CA HIS A 27 1.37 4.00 -11.51
C HIS A 27 1.71 5.36 -10.89
N LEU A 28 0.86 6.37 -11.06
CA LEU A 28 1.09 7.69 -10.49
C LEU A 28 0.44 7.86 -9.12
N TYR A 29 -0.80 7.38 -8.96
CA TYR A 29 -1.45 7.29 -7.67
C TYR A 29 -2.47 6.14 -7.65
N GLY A 30 -2.77 5.63 -6.46
CA GLY A 30 -3.89 4.73 -6.19
C GLY A 30 -4.92 5.43 -5.33
N ARG A 31 -6.18 5.41 -5.74
CA ARG A 31 -7.29 6.06 -5.03
C ARG A 31 -8.32 5.04 -4.57
N ILE A 32 -8.91 5.30 -3.42
CA ILE A 32 -10.05 4.54 -2.91
C ILE A 32 -11.29 5.38 -3.09
N GLU A 33 -12.19 4.92 -3.97
CA GLU A 33 -13.45 5.62 -4.28
C GLU A 33 -14.57 5.29 -3.27
N ASN A 34 -14.46 4.14 -2.58
CA ASN A 34 -15.43 3.72 -1.59
C ASN A 34 -15.32 4.56 -0.30
N LYS A 35 -16.33 5.41 -0.06
CA LYS A 35 -16.44 6.29 1.12
C LYS A 35 -16.44 5.56 2.46
N ASP A 36 -16.85 4.29 2.47
CA ASP A 36 -16.94 3.48 3.68
C ASP A 36 -15.61 2.77 4.02
N HIS A 37 -14.57 2.93 3.21
CA HIS A 37 -13.27 2.32 3.45
C HIS A 37 -12.41 3.18 4.39
N ALA A 38 -11.63 2.54 5.28
CA ALA A 38 -10.83 3.23 6.30
C ALA A 38 -9.78 4.20 5.75
N PHE A 39 -9.29 3.94 4.54
CA PHE A 39 -8.33 4.79 3.83
C PHE A 39 -8.98 5.70 2.77
N TYR A 40 -10.31 5.83 2.77
CA TYR A 40 -10.96 6.82 1.91
C TYR A 40 -10.45 8.24 2.24
N GLY A 41 -10.18 9.03 1.20
CA GLY A 41 -9.58 10.36 1.33
C GLY A 41 -8.05 10.38 1.38
N LEU A 42 -7.40 9.21 1.32
CA LEU A 42 -5.96 9.07 1.16
C LEU A 42 -5.63 8.50 -0.22
N ASP A 43 -4.69 9.14 -0.92
CA ASP A 43 -4.10 8.61 -2.15
C ASP A 43 -2.77 7.91 -1.83
N PHE A 44 -2.51 6.80 -2.52
CA PHE A 44 -1.26 6.03 -2.44
C PHE A 44 -0.34 6.47 -3.58
N ILE A 45 0.88 6.88 -3.28
CA ILE A 45 1.83 7.40 -4.27
C ILE A 45 3.18 6.70 -4.19
N HIS A 46 3.90 6.70 -5.31
CA HIS A 46 5.30 6.27 -5.41
C HIS A 46 6.19 7.52 -5.36
N SER A 47 6.67 7.88 -4.16
CA SER A 47 7.47 9.10 -3.97
C SER A 47 8.81 9.06 -4.70
N GLU A 48 9.30 7.87 -5.05
CA GLU A 48 10.49 7.66 -5.89
C GLU A 48 10.35 8.23 -7.32
N LEU A 49 9.12 8.56 -7.75
CA LEU A 49 8.87 9.25 -9.02
C LEU A 49 9.12 10.76 -8.94
N SER A 50 9.23 11.32 -7.73
CA SER A 50 9.57 12.73 -7.53
C SER A 50 11.08 12.93 -7.64
N LYS A 51 11.47 14.08 -8.22
CA LYS A 51 12.86 14.54 -8.22
C LYS A 51 13.21 15.33 -6.96
N GLU A 52 12.22 15.65 -6.14
CA GLU A 52 12.39 16.44 -4.92
C GLU A 52 12.81 15.54 -3.75
N SER A 53 13.73 16.04 -2.93
CA SER A 53 14.10 15.42 -1.66
C SER A 53 13.19 15.87 -0.52
N GLY A 54 13.16 15.11 0.58
CA GLY A 54 12.43 15.48 1.79
C GLY A 54 11.12 14.72 2.01
N TRP A 55 10.82 13.74 1.17
CA TRP A 55 9.77 12.76 1.44
C TRP A 55 10.08 11.94 2.69
N ASP A 56 9.04 11.58 3.43
CA ASP A 56 9.16 10.63 4.52
C ASP A 56 9.71 9.30 3.98
N GLY A 57 10.70 8.77 4.69
CA GLY A 57 11.32 7.49 4.35
C GLY A 57 10.39 6.30 4.65
N PRO A 58 10.73 5.10 4.13
CA PRO A 58 9.97 3.89 4.43
C PRO A 58 10.04 3.57 5.93
N GLY A 59 8.88 3.31 6.54
CA GLY A 59 8.79 2.99 7.98
C GLY A 59 8.78 1.50 8.32
N PHE A 60 8.38 0.63 7.38
CA PHE A 60 8.30 -0.83 7.55
C PHE A 60 8.17 -1.52 6.17
N ALA A 61 8.17 -2.85 6.14
CA ALA A 61 7.89 -3.63 4.94
C ALA A 61 6.56 -4.38 5.08
N ALA A 62 5.64 -4.17 4.14
CA ALA A 62 4.29 -4.72 4.14
C ALA A 62 4.15 -5.93 3.20
N PHE A 63 3.20 -6.82 3.50
CA PHE A 63 2.84 -7.99 2.68
C PHE A 63 4.05 -8.82 2.22
N VAL A 64 5.03 -9.01 3.11
CA VAL A 64 6.34 -9.57 2.75
C VAL A 64 6.22 -10.99 2.20
N SER A 65 5.35 -11.84 2.74
CA SER A 65 5.08 -13.18 2.20
C SER A 65 4.56 -13.18 0.75
N SER A 66 3.85 -12.14 0.30
CA SER A 66 3.24 -12.10 -1.04
C SER A 66 4.26 -11.98 -2.17
N VAL A 67 5.55 -11.72 -1.89
CA VAL A 67 6.61 -11.83 -2.91
C VAL A 67 6.75 -13.25 -3.46
N ILE A 68 6.29 -14.27 -2.72
CA ILE A 68 6.20 -15.67 -3.17
C ILE A 68 5.19 -15.81 -4.32
N GLU A 69 4.06 -15.10 -4.24
CA GLU A 69 3.02 -15.10 -5.28
C GLU A 69 3.53 -14.51 -6.60
N SER A 70 4.61 -13.71 -6.53
CA SER A 70 5.32 -13.16 -7.69
C SER A 70 6.51 -14.01 -8.15
N GLY A 71 6.71 -15.21 -7.58
CA GLY A 71 7.73 -16.18 -8.00
C GLY A 71 8.97 -16.28 -7.10
N THR A 72 9.00 -15.59 -5.96
CA THR A 72 10.11 -15.74 -5.00
C THR A 72 10.09 -17.12 -4.34
N ALA A 73 11.22 -17.83 -4.34
CA ALA A 73 11.32 -19.13 -3.67
C ALA A 73 11.11 -18.98 -2.14
N PRO A 74 10.27 -19.81 -1.50
CA PRO A 74 10.09 -19.75 -0.05
C PRO A 74 11.37 -19.90 0.78
N SER A 75 12.37 -20.61 0.24
CA SER A 75 13.70 -20.76 0.86
C SER A 75 14.48 -19.45 0.97
N ALA A 76 14.21 -18.45 0.12
CA ALA A 76 14.85 -17.14 0.17
C ALA A 76 14.25 -16.20 1.23
N MET A 77 13.09 -16.55 1.81
CA MET A 77 12.34 -15.63 2.68
C MET A 77 13.05 -15.31 4.00
N ALA A 78 13.90 -16.21 4.51
CA ALA A 78 14.69 -15.94 5.70
C ALA A 78 15.66 -14.77 5.46
N ASP A 79 16.42 -14.83 4.36
CA ASP A 79 17.40 -13.81 3.97
C ASP A 79 16.74 -12.48 3.61
N ILE A 80 15.59 -12.52 2.91
CA ILE A 80 14.80 -11.33 2.59
C ILE A 80 14.38 -10.61 3.87
N ARG A 81 13.79 -11.35 4.82
CA ARG A 81 13.34 -10.77 6.10
C ARG A 81 14.51 -10.23 6.92
N GLN A 82 15.66 -10.91 6.91
CA GLN A 82 16.86 -10.41 7.58
C GLN A 82 17.36 -9.11 6.95
N THR A 83 17.46 -9.06 5.62
CA THR A 83 17.88 -7.88 4.87
C THR A 83 17.00 -6.66 5.14
N LEU A 84 15.68 -6.87 5.28
CA LEU A 84 14.74 -5.80 5.63
C LEU A 84 15.00 -5.26 7.04
N ARG A 85 15.22 -6.14 8.03
CA ARG A 85 15.55 -5.74 9.41
C ARG A 85 16.88 -5.02 9.50
N ASP A 86 17.89 -5.45 8.76
CA ASP A 86 19.20 -4.78 8.72
C ASP A 86 19.11 -3.35 8.16
N LYS A 87 18.07 -3.07 7.35
CA LYS A 87 17.73 -1.74 6.84
C LYS A 87 16.79 -0.95 7.75
N GLY A 88 16.44 -1.49 8.92
CA GLY A 88 15.50 -0.87 9.86
C GLY A 88 14.03 -0.98 9.44
N LEU A 89 13.69 -1.88 8.51
CA LEU A 89 12.33 -2.09 8.03
C LEU A 89 11.78 -3.39 8.62
N GLU A 90 10.96 -3.30 9.66
CA GLU A 90 10.37 -4.51 10.24
C GLU A 90 9.42 -5.18 9.20
N PRO A 91 9.60 -6.48 8.90
CA PRO A 91 8.77 -7.18 7.93
C PRO A 91 7.46 -7.68 8.54
N TYR A 92 6.34 -7.32 7.91
CA TYR A 92 5.02 -7.82 8.23
C TYR A 92 4.40 -8.50 7.00
N ASP A 93 3.65 -9.57 7.23
CA ASP A 93 2.88 -10.26 6.18
C ASP A 93 1.50 -9.59 5.92
N CYS A 94 1.28 -8.41 6.53
CA CYS A 94 0.16 -7.50 6.31
C CYS A 94 0.69 -6.04 6.39
N LEU A 95 -0.07 -5.10 6.98
CA LEU A 95 0.43 -3.77 7.31
C LEU A 95 1.07 -3.73 8.70
N SER A 96 1.62 -2.59 9.10
CA SER A 96 2.13 -2.40 10.46
C SER A 96 1.00 -2.54 11.50
N PRO A 97 1.32 -2.93 12.75
CA PRO A 97 0.32 -3.10 13.81
C PRO A 97 -0.61 -1.89 13.98
N ALA A 98 -0.04 -0.67 13.98
CA ALA A 98 -0.84 0.55 14.11
C ALA A 98 -1.86 0.74 12.97
N LEU A 99 -1.48 0.45 11.72
CA LEU A 99 -2.40 0.53 10.58
C LEU A 99 -3.45 -0.58 10.63
N MET A 100 -3.07 -1.78 11.07
CA MET A 100 -4.00 -2.89 11.26
C MET A 100 -5.02 -2.58 12.36
N ASP A 101 -4.61 -1.94 13.45
CA ASP A 101 -5.51 -1.50 14.53
C ASP A 101 -6.52 -0.45 14.03
N ILE A 102 -6.07 0.51 13.21
CA ILE A 102 -6.95 1.50 12.58
C ILE A 102 -8.00 0.80 11.70
N LEU A 103 -7.58 -0.15 10.87
CA LEU A 103 -8.48 -0.92 10.00
C LEU A 103 -9.50 -1.73 10.82
N ALA A 104 -9.04 -2.39 11.88
CA ALA A 104 -9.90 -3.18 12.77
C ALA A 104 -10.92 -2.30 13.50
N ALA A 105 -10.48 -1.17 14.05
CA ALA A 105 -11.35 -0.22 14.75
C ALA A 105 -12.40 0.38 13.80
N HIS A 106 -12.00 0.77 12.58
CA HIS A 106 -12.93 1.25 11.55
C HIS A 106 -14.00 0.20 11.22
N SER A 107 -13.58 -1.04 10.98
CA SER A 107 -14.48 -2.17 10.69
C SER A 107 -15.45 -2.45 11.85
N ALA A 108 -14.96 -2.41 13.09
CA ALA A 108 -15.79 -2.61 14.28
C ALA A 108 -16.82 -1.48 14.47
N LYS A 109 -16.44 -0.22 14.20
CA LYS A 109 -17.35 0.93 14.25
C LYS A 109 -18.43 0.82 13.18
N ALA A 110 -18.06 0.50 11.94
CA ALA A 110 -19.01 0.32 10.84
C ALA A 110 -20.04 -0.80 11.11
N LYS A 111 -19.62 -1.86 11.83
CA LYS A 111 -20.49 -2.99 12.22
C LYS A 111 -21.26 -2.77 13.53
N GLY A 112 -21.03 -1.65 14.23
CA GLY A 112 -21.62 -1.40 15.55
C GLY A 112 -21.13 -2.33 16.66
N THR A 113 -20.00 -3.02 16.47
CA THR A 113 -19.42 -3.94 17.48
C THR A 113 -18.31 -3.29 18.32
N TYR A 114 -17.87 -2.08 17.95
CA TYR A 114 -16.85 -1.34 18.69
C TYR A 114 -17.35 -0.94 20.08
N ARG A 115 -16.54 -1.21 21.11
CA ARG A 115 -16.75 -0.76 22.49
C ARG A 115 -15.41 -0.24 23.01
N GLU A 116 -15.39 1.00 23.45
CA GLU A 116 -14.26 1.55 24.21
C GLU A 116 -14.46 1.10 25.66
N ALA A 117 -13.46 0.41 26.21
CA ALA A 117 -13.49 -0.12 27.58
C ALA A 117 -12.81 0.85 28.54
#